data_AF-A0A1F6Y3P4-F1
#
_entry.id   AF-A0A1F6Y3P4-F1
#
_cell.length_a   1.000
_cell.length_b   1.000
_cell.length_c   1.000
_cell.angle_alpha   90.00
_cell.angle_beta   90.00
_cell.angle_gamma   90.00
#
_symmetry.space_group_name_H-M   'P 1'
#
loop_
_entity.id
_entity.type
_entity.pdbx_description
1 polymer ?
#
loop_
_entity_poly.entity_id
_entity_poly.type
_entity_poly.pdbx_seq_one_letter_code
_entity_poly.pdbx_strand_id
1 'polypeptide(L)'
;MPKPNRVQIIKYGPPPPELPVFGKVKPEDVSFIGRTNYVASLEEKKFIFGIKRVDRRRHLYIIGKSGVGKTKLLELFIRQDITYGHGLCLIDPHGDVVEAILDYIPKERIEDVCIIDPPDLLFPASFNPLANVDPMFKFQLTQGLIEVFQKQFGANWTPRLEHVFRFTCLALLDYPHATMRGMISMLTDRNYRQKVVEYITDDMVKRFFAIEFADWSEKFDTDAIIPLVNKLGQFLSDPLLRNIFGQKENKIDISKLMNDEKIILINLSKGRLGEENSSFLGSIFLTKIKQAGMERAAIPEK
;
A
#
# COMPACT_ATOMS: atom_id res chain seq x y z
N MET A 1 -27.51 10.89 48.58
CA MET A 1 -26.55 10.89 49.71
C MET A 1 -25.27 10.19 49.28
N PRO A 2 -24.10 10.86 49.33
CA PRO A 2 -22.82 10.28 48.95
C PRO A 2 -22.36 9.26 50.01
N LYS A 3 -21.88 8.09 49.58
CA LYS A 3 -21.37 7.05 50.50
C LYS A 3 -20.06 7.54 51.15
N PRO A 4 -19.95 7.65 52.49
CA PRO A 4 -18.85 8.38 53.15
C PRO A 4 -17.46 7.72 53.09
N ASN A 5 -17.33 6.46 52.68
CA ASN A 5 -16.09 5.69 52.84
C ASN A 5 -15.66 4.95 51.56
N ARG A 6 -15.51 5.66 50.43
CA ARG A 6 -14.64 5.18 49.35
C ARG A 6 -13.36 6.02 49.37
N VAL A 7 -12.30 5.49 49.96
CA VAL A 7 -10.94 5.96 49.70
C VAL A 7 -10.75 5.88 48.19
N GLN A 8 -10.70 7.03 47.52
CA GLN A 8 -10.41 7.10 46.10
C GLN A 8 -8.93 6.75 45.94
N ILE A 9 -8.64 5.47 45.66
CA ILE A 9 -7.28 5.02 45.41
C ILE A 9 -6.81 5.71 44.12
N ILE A 10 -5.98 6.74 44.26
CA ILE A 10 -5.34 7.44 43.15
C ILE A 10 -4.33 6.45 42.53
N LYS A 11 -4.77 5.69 41.53
CA LYS A 11 -3.92 4.72 40.81
C LYS A 11 -3.09 5.35 39.70
N TYR A 12 -3.32 6.61 39.37
CA TYR A 12 -2.77 7.27 38.19
C TYR A 12 -1.76 8.34 38.59
N GLY A 13 -0.59 8.33 37.94
CA GLY A 13 0.38 9.43 38.03
C GLY A 13 -0.08 10.67 37.24
N PRO A 14 0.46 11.85 37.55
CA PRO A 14 0.17 13.07 36.79
C PRO A 14 0.62 12.94 35.32
N PRO A 15 -0.03 13.65 34.38
CA PRO A 15 0.40 13.64 32.99
C PRO A 15 1.82 14.21 32.85
N PRO A 16 2.60 13.76 31.84
CA PRO A 16 3.92 14.32 31.58
C PRO A 16 3.86 15.85 31.38
N PRO A 17 4.86 16.60 31.87
CA PRO A 17 4.86 18.07 31.79
C PRO A 17 4.96 18.58 30.34
N GLU A 18 5.63 17.83 29.45
CA GLU A 18 5.86 18.20 28.05
C GLU A 18 4.78 17.66 27.09
N LEU A 19 3.65 17.20 27.62
CA LEU A 19 2.57 16.65 26.82
C LEU A 19 2.03 17.72 25.84
N PRO A 20 1.90 17.43 24.53
CA PRO A 20 1.33 18.36 23.57
C PRO A 20 -0.15 18.58 23.87
N VAL A 21 -0.48 19.72 24.48
CA VAL A 21 -1.83 20.05 24.96
C VAL A 21 -2.52 21.04 24.03
N PHE A 22 -3.79 20.78 23.73
CA PHE A 22 -4.63 21.67 22.92
C PHE A 22 -4.68 23.09 23.53
N GLY A 23 -4.52 24.11 22.68
CA GLY A 23 -4.45 25.52 23.09
C GLY A 23 -3.06 25.99 23.56
N LYS A 24 -2.09 25.08 23.74
CA LYS A 24 -0.67 25.42 24.04
C LYS A 24 0.29 25.16 22.89
N VAL A 25 -0.16 24.42 21.88
CA VAL A 25 0.59 24.05 20.67
C VAL A 25 -0.22 24.44 19.45
N LYS A 26 0.45 24.68 18.32
CA LYS A 26 -0.25 24.88 17.06
C LYS A 26 -0.97 23.59 16.66
N PRO A 27 -2.28 23.63 16.34
CA PRO A 27 -3.02 22.43 15.98
C PRO A 27 -2.53 21.75 14.69
N GLU A 28 -1.94 22.52 13.78
CA GLU A 28 -1.32 21.99 12.56
C GLU A 28 -0.12 21.07 12.84
N ASP A 29 0.59 21.24 13.97
CA ASP A 29 1.79 20.47 14.31
C ASP A 29 1.52 19.20 15.13
N VAL A 30 0.28 19.00 15.60
CA VAL A 30 -0.09 17.98 16.58
C VAL A 30 -1.38 17.29 16.21
N SER A 31 -1.38 15.97 16.24
CA SER A 31 -2.60 15.17 16.10
C SER A 31 -3.15 14.82 17.47
N PHE A 32 -4.28 15.43 17.83
CA PHE A 32 -4.96 15.21 19.11
C PHE A 32 -5.70 13.88 19.13
N ILE A 33 -5.49 13.08 20.18
CA ILE A 33 -5.96 11.68 20.22
C ILE A 33 -6.79 11.34 21.45
N GLY A 34 -6.81 12.20 22.46
CA GLY A 34 -7.52 11.87 23.69
C GLY A 34 -7.48 12.97 24.74
N ARG A 35 -8.01 12.61 25.91
CA ARG A 35 -8.05 13.47 27.09
C ARG A 35 -7.38 12.77 28.27
N THR A 36 -6.54 13.48 29.00
CA THR A 36 -5.94 12.95 30.24
C THR A 36 -7.02 12.70 31.28
N ASN A 37 -6.84 11.68 32.11
CA ASN A 37 -7.82 11.23 33.12
C ASN A 37 -7.29 11.34 34.56
N TYR A 38 -6.28 12.18 34.81
CA TYR A 38 -5.70 12.36 36.14
C TYR A 38 -6.63 13.13 37.07
N VAL A 39 -6.90 12.54 38.23
CA VAL A 39 -7.71 13.10 39.32
C VAL A 39 -7.03 12.77 40.65
N ALA A 40 -6.77 13.79 41.45
CA ALA A 40 -6.27 13.73 42.81
C ALA A 40 -7.22 14.49 43.77
N SER A 41 -7.07 14.30 45.08
CA SER A 41 -7.99 14.82 46.10
C SER A 41 -8.25 16.34 46.04
N LEU A 42 -7.31 17.10 45.49
CA LEU A 42 -7.38 18.57 45.37
C LEU A 42 -7.12 19.08 43.94
N GLU A 43 -6.91 18.20 42.96
CA GLU A 43 -6.50 18.62 41.61
C GLU A 43 -7.03 17.67 40.52
N GLU A 44 -7.64 18.23 39.47
CA GLU A 44 -7.96 17.50 38.23
C GLU A 44 -7.14 18.05 37.06
N LYS A 45 -6.42 17.17 36.35
CA LYS A 45 -5.67 17.52 35.13
C LYS A 45 -6.27 16.80 33.94
N LYS A 46 -7.32 17.38 33.35
CA LYS A 46 -8.07 16.81 32.21
C LYS A 46 -7.90 17.65 30.94
N PHE A 47 -6.75 17.54 30.30
CA PHE A 47 -6.38 18.26 29.08
C PHE A 47 -6.60 17.39 27.84
N ILE A 48 -6.97 17.99 26.71
CA ILE A 48 -6.90 17.33 25.40
C ILE A 48 -5.43 17.29 24.98
N PHE A 49 -4.95 16.11 24.59
CA PHE A 49 -3.56 15.90 24.22
C PHE A 49 -3.41 15.15 22.89
N GLY A 50 -2.22 15.28 22.31
CA GLY A 50 -1.89 14.69 21.02
C GLY A 50 -0.47 14.17 20.91
N ILE A 51 -0.16 13.68 19.71
CA ILE A 51 1.17 13.27 19.28
C ILE A 51 1.67 14.33 18.28
N LYS A 52 2.91 14.82 18.46
CA LYS A 52 3.51 15.74 17.49
C LYS A 52 3.63 15.04 16.15
N ARG A 53 3.33 15.73 15.05
CA ARG A 53 3.47 15.17 13.69
C ARG A 53 4.90 14.78 13.38
N VAL A 54 5.88 15.54 13.89
CA VAL A 54 7.31 15.20 13.80
C VAL A 54 7.60 13.84 14.42
N ASP A 55 6.95 13.49 15.53
CA ASP A 55 7.12 12.18 16.17
C ASP A 55 6.42 11.07 15.38
N ARG A 56 5.27 11.36 14.74
CA ARG A 56 4.59 10.40 13.83
C ARG A 56 5.45 9.99 12.64
N ARG A 57 6.48 10.76 12.25
CA ARG A 57 7.45 10.37 11.21
C ARG A 57 8.26 9.13 11.57
N ARG A 58 8.34 8.77 12.86
CA ARG A 58 8.96 7.54 13.37
C ARG A 58 8.01 6.34 13.40
N HIS A 59 6.89 6.44 12.69
CA HIS A 59 5.80 5.46 12.63
C HIS A 59 5.00 5.36 13.93
N LEU A 60 3.80 4.80 13.80
CA LEU A 60 2.87 4.58 14.91
C LEU A 60 2.38 3.14 14.85
N TYR A 61 2.45 2.43 15.97
CA TYR A 61 1.92 1.07 16.10
C TYR A 61 0.73 1.05 17.06
N ILE A 62 -0.46 0.76 16.53
CA ILE A 62 -1.71 0.73 17.30
C ILE A 62 -2.15 -0.72 17.51
N ILE A 63 -2.17 -1.17 18.76
CA ILE A 63 -2.59 -2.53 19.14
C ILE A 63 -3.89 -2.48 19.94
N GLY A 64 -4.78 -3.44 19.69
CA GLY A 64 -6.01 -3.58 20.45
C GLY A 64 -6.91 -4.69 19.90
N LYS A 65 -7.76 -5.26 20.74
CA LYS A 65 -8.78 -6.24 20.31
C LYS A 65 -9.82 -5.59 19.39
N SER A 66 -10.68 -6.37 18.74
CA SER A 66 -11.82 -5.79 18.01
C SER A 66 -12.73 -4.99 18.97
N GLY A 67 -13.33 -3.91 18.48
CA GLY A 67 -14.26 -3.08 19.26
C GLY A 67 -13.64 -2.08 20.26
N VAL A 68 -12.32 -2.06 20.45
CA VAL A 68 -11.67 -1.15 21.43
C VAL A 68 -11.43 0.27 20.92
N GLY A 69 -11.85 0.58 19.69
CA GLY A 69 -11.74 1.92 19.11
C GLY A 69 -10.52 2.20 18.22
N LYS A 70 -9.77 1.17 17.78
CA LYS A 70 -8.62 1.35 16.85
C LYS A 70 -9.00 2.13 15.59
N THR A 71 -10.11 1.74 14.96
CA THR A 71 -10.62 2.38 13.75
C THR A 71 -10.97 3.84 14.01
N LYS A 72 -11.62 4.14 15.14
CA LYS A 72 -11.94 5.52 15.52
C LYS A 72 -10.70 6.35 15.81
N LEU A 73 -9.66 5.77 16.39
CA LEU A 73 -8.37 6.45 16.54
C LEU A 73 -7.72 6.77 15.18
N LEU A 74 -7.77 5.84 14.23
CA LEU A 74 -7.29 6.09 12.85
C LEU A 74 -8.10 7.18 12.15
N GLU A 75 -9.44 7.12 12.23
CA GLU A 75 -10.32 8.18 11.70
C GLU A 75 -9.98 9.55 12.30
N LEU A 76 -9.69 9.62 13.61
CA LEU A 76 -9.29 10.86 14.26
C LEU A 76 -7.99 11.44 13.68
N PHE A 77 -6.99 10.59 13.41
CA PHE A 77 -5.77 11.04 12.72
C PHE A 77 -6.08 11.55 11.31
N ILE A 78 -6.77 10.75 10.52
CA ILE A 78 -7.06 11.03 9.10
C ILE A 78 -7.84 12.34 8.97
N ARG A 79 -8.91 12.52 9.76
CA ARG A 79 -9.71 13.74 9.72
C ARG A 79 -8.90 14.99 10.03
N GLN A 80 -8.01 14.92 11.01
CA GLN A 80 -7.11 16.03 11.34
C GLN A 80 -6.12 16.28 10.21
N ASP A 81 -5.55 15.23 9.62
CA ASP A 81 -4.61 15.35 8.50
C ASP A 81 -5.27 16.07 7.31
N ILE A 82 -6.48 15.66 6.94
CA ILE A 82 -7.27 16.28 5.86
C ILE A 82 -7.62 17.73 6.18
N THR A 83 -8.07 18.00 7.41
CA THR A 83 -8.48 19.35 7.87
C THR A 83 -7.31 20.34 7.82
N TYR A 84 -6.10 19.89 8.19
CA TYR A 84 -4.89 20.73 8.17
C TYR A 84 -4.13 20.67 6.85
N GLY A 85 -4.77 20.24 5.76
CA GLY A 85 -4.19 20.32 4.41
C GLY A 85 -3.19 19.22 4.07
N HIS A 86 -2.94 18.25 4.95
CA HIS A 86 -1.99 17.19 4.67
C HIS A 86 -2.57 16.13 3.72
N GLY A 87 -1.69 15.59 2.86
CA GLY A 87 -1.97 14.39 2.08
C GLY A 87 -1.90 13.12 2.92
N LEU A 88 -2.56 12.06 2.47
CA LEU A 88 -2.52 10.76 3.11
C LEU A 88 -2.88 9.64 2.13
N CYS A 89 -2.51 8.41 2.49
CA CYS A 89 -2.98 7.21 1.84
C CYS A 89 -3.60 6.28 2.89
N LEU A 90 -4.87 5.91 2.69
CA LEU A 90 -5.57 4.91 3.48
C LEU A 90 -5.73 3.64 2.65
N ILE A 91 -5.29 2.51 3.20
CA ILE A 91 -5.57 1.17 2.65
C ILE A 91 -6.49 0.46 3.63
N ASP A 92 -7.71 0.19 3.21
CA ASP A 92 -8.76 -0.37 4.06
C ASP A 92 -9.23 -1.74 3.53
N PRO A 93 -8.89 -2.85 4.21
CA PRO A 93 -9.32 -4.18 3.81
C PRO A 93 -10.81 -4.46 4.11
N HIS A 94 -11.48 -3.62 4.90
CA HIS A 94 -12.89 -3.79 5.24
C HIS A 94 -13.78 -2.85 4.43
N GLY A 95 -13.31 -1.62 4.20
CA GLY A 95 -13.93 -0.58 3.39
C GLY A 95 -14.78 0.41 4.19
N ASP A 96 -15.11 0.09 5.45
CA ASP A 96 -15.95 0.92 6.32
C ASP A 96 -15.28 2.24 6.71
N VAL A 97 -13.95 2.27 6.79
CA VAL A 97 -13.19 3.48 7.12
C VAL A 97 -13.16 4.42 5.94
N VAL A 98 -12.99 3.89 4.72
CA VAL A 98 -13.01 4.71 3.49
C VAL A 98 -14.36 5.43 3.37
N GLU A 99 -15.47 4.69 3.48
CA GLU A 99 -16.81 5.28 3.42
C GLU A 99 -17.01 6.35 4.49
N ALA A 100 -16.61 6.07 5.74
CA ALA A 100 -16.75 7.02 6.83
C ALA A 100 -15.92 8.30 6.63
N ILE A 101 -14.76 8.22 5.97
CA ILE A 101 -13.87 9.38 5.74
C ILE A 101 -14.38 10.28 4.63
N LEU A 102 -15.07 9.74 3.62
CA LEU A 102 -15.64 10.53 2.51
C LEU A 102 -16.57 11.64 3.01
N ASP A 103 -17.35 11.37 4.06
CA ASP A 103 -18.25 12.35 4.69
C ASP A 103 -17.52 13.51 5.38
N TYR A 104 -16.22 13.38 5.64
CA TYR A 104 -15.40 14.40 6.33
C TYR A 104 -14.44 15.13 5.40
N ILE A 105 -14.48 14.88 4.09
CA ILE A 105 -13.68 15.62 3.12
C ILE A 105 -14.26 17.05 3.00
N PRO A 106 -13.49 18.11 3.32
CA PRO A 106 -13.94 19.47 3.13
C PRO A 106 -14.08 19.78 1.64
N LYS A 107 -15.01 20.67 1.29
CA LYS A 107 -15.37 20.95 -0.12
C LYS A 107 -14.17 21.36 -0.97
N GLU A 108 -13.25 22.09 -0.36
CA GLU A 108 -12.04 22.63 -0.99
C GLU A 108 -11.03 21.53 -1.35
N ARG A 109 -11.16 20.32 -0.78
CA ARG A 109 -10.27 19.17 -0.98
C ARG A 109 -10.91 18.05 -1.79
N ILE A 110 -12.15 18.19 -2.28
CA ILE A 110 -12.84 17.12 -3.03
C ILE A 110 -12.04 16.70 -4.27
N GLU A 111 -11.52 17.67 -5.01
CA GLU A 111 -10.67 17.44 -6.20
C GLU A 111 -9.31 16.83 -5.87
N ASP A 112 -8.94 16.75 -4.59
CA ASP A 112 -7.72 16.11 -4.13
C ASP A 112 -7.88 14.63 -3.80
N VAL A 113 -9.11 14.10 -3.87
CA VAL A 113 -9.42 12.71 -3.50
C VAL A 113 -9.26 11.80 -4.72
N CYS A 114 -8.41 10.78 -4.58
CA CYS A 114 -8.30 9.67 -5.50
C CYS A 114 -8.82 8.39 -4.82
N ILE A 115 -9.94 7.85 -5.32
CA ILE A 115 -10.52 6.60 -4.84
C ILE A 115 -10.07 5.46 -5.74
N ILE A 116 -9.57 4.40 -5.13
CA ILE A 116 -9.26 3.13 -5.77
C ILE A 116 -10.19 2.09 -5.15
N ASP A 117 -11.29 1.79 -5.84
CA ASP A 117 -12.23 0.73 -5.45
C ASP A 117 -12.30 -0.34 -6.56
N PRO A 118 -11.53 -1.45 -6.44
CA PRO A 118 -11.50 -2.51 -7.45
C PRO A 118 -12.86 -3.09 -7.87
N PRO A 119 -13.86 -3.23 -7.00
CA PRO A 119 -15.23 -3.61 -7.38
C PRO A 119 -16.01 -2.55 -8.18
N ASP A 120 -15.53 -1.31 -8.30
CA ASP A 120 -16.22 -0.28 -9.09
C ASP A 120 -16.04 -0.54 -10.60
N LEU A 121 -17.12 -0.97 -11.24
CA LEU A 121 -17.18 -1.26 -12.67
C LEU A 121 -17.50 -0.02 -13.52
N LEU A 122 -18.06 1.03 -12.92
CA LEU A 122 -18.40 2.27 -13.62
C LEU A 122 -17.14 3.14 -13.79
N PHE A 123 -16.29 3.17 -12.77
CA PHE A 123 -15.04 3.94 -12.75
C PHE A 123 -13.84 3.05 -12.39
N PRO A 124 -13.48 2.05 -13.23
CA PRO A 124 -12.41 1.13 -12.91
C PRO A 124 -11.07 1.85 -12.82
N ALA A 125 -10.36 1.62 -11.70
CA ALA A 125 -9.01 2.10 -11.50
C ALA A 125 -8.04 1.38 -12.45
N SER A 126 -7.38 2.11 -13.35
CA SER A 126 -6.36 1.56 -14.24
C SER A 126 -5.00 1.62 -13.56
N PHE A 127 -4.42 0.46 -13.22
CA PHE A 127 -3.16 0.37 -12.52
C PHE A 127 -2.33 -0.85 -12.93
N ASN A 128 -1.30 -0.59 -13.72
CA ASN A 128 -0.25 -1.49 -14.12
C ASN A 128 1.01 -1.26 -13.26
N PRO A 129 1.43 -2.26 -12.44
CA PRO A 129 2.61 -2.12 -11.61
C PRO A 129 3.91 -2.06 -12.42
N LEU A 130 3.91 -2.44 -13.70
CA LEU A 130 5.10 -2.38 -14.55
C LEU A 130 5.23 -1.05 -15.31
N ALA A 131 4.18 -0.23 -15.34
CA ALA A 131 4.19 1.04 -16.06
C ALA A 131 4.89 2.17 -15.26
N ASN A 132 5.47 3.12 -16.00
CA ASN A 132 6.07 4.35 -15.48
C ASN A 132 7.12 4.12 -14.38
N VAL A 133 7.97 3.11 -14.56
CA VAL A 133 9.03 2.78 -13.59
C VAL A 133 10.34 3.39 -14.08
N ASP A 134 10.93 4.26 -13.26
CA ASP A 134 12.27 4.77 -13.51
C ASP A 134 13.27 3.60 -13.55
N PRO A 135 14.15 3.53 -14.58
CA PRO A 135 15.20 2.52 -14.69
C PRO A 135 16.02 2.27 -13.42
N MET A 136 16.27 3.31 -12.60
CA MET A 136 17.04 3.20 -11.36
C MET A 136 16.33 2.37 -10.28
N PHE A 137 15.00 2.26 -10.33
CA PHE A 137 14.19 1.53 -9.36
C PHE A 137 13.71 0.15 -9.84
N LYS A 138 14.13 -0.29 -11.04
CA LYS A 138 13.71 -1.56 -11.63
C LYS A 138 13.99 -2.76 -10.72
N PHE A 139 15.18 -2.84 -10.14
CA PHE A 139 15.55 -3.94 -9.25
C PHE A 139 14.70 -3.96 -7.98
N GLN A 140 14.48 -2.80 -7.37
CA GLN A 140 13.71 -2.65 -6.13
C GLN A 140 12.25 -3.05 -6.35
N LEU A 141 11.65 -2.63 -7.48
CA LEU A 141 10.32 -3.05 -7.85
C LEU A 141 10.25 -4.55 -8.11
N THR A 142 11.23 -5.12 -8.84
CA THR A 142 11.30 -6.57 -9.05
C THR A 142 11.37 -7.34 -7.72
N GLN A 143 12.15 -6.87 -6.74
CA GLN A 143 12.17 -7.49 -5.40
C GLN A 143 10.81 -7.37 -4.70
N GLY A 144 10.17 -6.20 -4.76
CA GLY A 144 8.84 -6.02 -4.17
C GLY A 144 7.78 -6.93 -4.81
N LEU A 145 7.83 -7.14 -6.13
CA LEU A 145 6.96 -8.10 -6.81
C LEU A 145 7.28 -9.55 -6.41
N ILE A 146 8.56 -9.89 -6.23
CA ILE A 146 8.98 -11.21 -5.72
C ILE A 146 8.43 -11.45 -4.32
N GLU A 147 8.55 -10.49 -3.40
CA GLU A 147 8.01 -10.59 -2.04
C GLU A 147 6.48 -10.79 -2.06
N VAL A 148 5.77 -10.06 -2.93
CA VAL A 148 4.33 -10.23 -3.14
C VAL A 148 4.02 -11.65 -3.59
N PHE A 149 4.67 -12.14 -4.64
CA PHE A 149 4.39 -13.46 -5.21
C PHE A 149 4.84 -14.59 -4.27
N GLN A 150 5.97 -14.46 -3.59
CA GLN A 150 6.41 -15.40 -2.56
C GLN A 150 5.33 -15.58 -1.48
N LYS A 151 4.71 -14.49 -1.02
CA LYS A 151 3.60 -14.56 -0.07
C LYS A 151 2.36 -15.26 -0.65
N GLN A 152 2.06 -15.07 -1.93
CA GLN A 152 0.93 -15.72 -2.60
C GLN A 152 1.15 -17.22 -2.86
N PHE A 153 2.39 -17.64 -3.11
CA PHE A 153 2.75 -19.05 -3.30
C PHE A 153 2.99 -19.78 -1.98
N GLY A 154 3.37 -19.07 -0.92
CA GLY A 154 3.65 -19.65 0.39
C GLY A 154 4.72 -20.74 0.29
N ALA A 155 4.40 -21.94 0.80
CA ALA A 155 5.31 -23.09 0.77
C ALA A 155 5.66 -23.59 -0.65
N ASN A 156 4.87 -23.22 -1.67
CA ASN A 156 5.10 -23.63 -3.06
C ASN A 156 6.10 -22.71 -3.80
N TRP A 157 6.66 -21.70 -3.14
CA TRP A 157 7.69 -20.84 -3.73
C TRP A 157 9.03 -21.55 -3.77
N THR A 158 9.63 -21.68 -4.96
CA THR A 158 10.92 -22.36 -5.15
C THR A 158 11.99 -21.42 -5.69
N PRO A 159 13.30 -21.68 -5.45
CA PRO A 159 14.38 -20.87 -6.02
C PRO A 159 14.34 -20.78 -7.55
N ARG A 160 13.90 -21.85 -8.23
CA ARG A 160 13.75 -21.86 -9.70
C ARG A 160 12.61 -20.97 -10.18
N LEU A 161 11.46 -21.04 -9.51
CA LEU A 161 10.31 -20.20 -9.81
C LEU A 161 10.66 -18.72 -9.61
N GLU A 162 11.32 -18.39 -8.50
CA GLU A 162 11.82 -17.03 -8.25
C GLU A 162 12.75 -16.55 -9.34
N HIS A 163 13.71 -17.38 -9.75
CA HIS A 163 14.67 -17.04 -10.79
C HIS A 163 13.98 -16.68 -12.11
N VAL A 164 13.03 -17.51 -12.56
CA VAL A 164 12.22 -17.23 -13.76
C VAL A 164 11.41 -15.94 -13.61
N PHE A 165 10.74 -15.79 -12.46
CA PHE A 165 9.90 -14.61 -12.21
C PHE A 165 10.72 -13.33 -12.18
N ARG A 166 11.90 -13.35 -11.56
CA ARG A 166 12.85 -12.23 -11.51
C ARG A 166 13.24 -11.75 -12.90
N PHE A 167 13.70 -12.66 -13.76
CA PHE A 167 14.11 -12.30 -15.12
C PHE A 167 12.92 -11.87 -15.98
N THR A 168 11.74 -12.46 -15.77
CA THR A 168 10.50 -12.05 -16.45
C THR A 168 10.12 -10.61 -16.08
N CYS A 169 10.17 -10.26 -14.79
CA CYS A 169 9.93 -8.89 -14.33
C CYS A 169 10.95 -7.90 -14.91
N LEU A 170 12.25 -8.21 -14.85
CA LEU A 170 13.30 -7.33 -15.38
C LEU A 170 13.14 -7.10 -16.89
N ALA A 171 12.92 -8.16 -17.67
CA ALA A 171 12.72 -8.04 -19.11
C ALA A 171 11.49 -7.19 -19.47
N LEU A 172 10.39 -7.35 -18.73
CA LEU A 172 9.20 -6.55 -18.98
C LEU A 172 9.34 -5.11 -18.51
N LEU A 173 10.13 -4.81 -17.49
CA LEU A 173 10.41 -3.42 -17.10
C LEU A 173 11.25 -2.67 -18.16
N ASP A 174 11.93 -3.38 -19.06
CA ASP A 174 12.58 -2.78 -20.24
C ASP A 174 11.60 -2.59 -21.41
N TYR A 175 10.43 -3.22 -21.38
CA TYR A 175 9.47 -3.22 -22.48
C TYR A 175 8.37 -2.16 -22.33
N PRO A 176 8.21 -1.22 -23.28
CA PRO A 176 7.28 -0.09 -23.14
C PRO A 176 5.79 -0.48 -23.07
N HIS A 177 5.43 -1.68 -23.50
CA HIS A 177 4.05 -2.17 -23.48
C HIS A 177 3.83 -3.29 -22.46
N ALA A 178 4.69 -3.38 -21.46
CA ALA A 178 4.61 -4.40 -20.42
C ALA A 178 3.31 -4.32 -19.64
N THR A 179 2.75 -5.48 -19.33
CA THR A 179 1.54 -5.66 -18.53
C THR A 179 1.67 -6.94 -17.70
N MET A 180 0.81 -7.12 -16.70
CA MET A 180 0.74 -8.40 -15.97
C MET A 180 0.40 -9.57 -16.90
N ARG A 181 -0.45 -9.35 -17.92
CA ARG A 181 -0.71 -10.35 -18.96
C ARG A 181 0.54 -10.66 -19.78
N GLY A 182 1.35 -9.63 -20.04
CA GLY A 182 2.65 -9.76 -20.69
C GLY A 182 3.60 -10.72 -19.98
N MET A 183 3.50 -10.90 -18.65
CA MET A 183 4.27 -11.91 -17.91
C MET A 183 3.94 -13.33 -18.37
N ILE A 184 2.65 -13.64 -18.56
CA ILE A 184 2.23 -14.93 -19.09
C ILE A 184 2.73 -15.09 -20.52
N SER A 185 2.55 -14.08 -21.36
CA SER A 185 2.99 -14.12 -22.77
C SER A 185 4.51 -14.26 -22.89
N MET A 186 5.30 -13.63 -22.03
CA MET A 186 6.76 -13.79 -22.00
C MET A 186 7.16 -15.26 -21.80
N LEU A 187 6.42 -15.98 -20.95
CA LEU A 187 6.70 -17.37 -20.60
C LEU A 187 6.15 -18.37 -21.63
N THR A 188 5.03 -18.06 -22.28
CA THR A 188 4.28 -19.04 -23.10
C THR A 188 4.29 -18.76 -24.61
N ASP A 189 4.51 -17.52 -25.03
CA ASP A 189 4.47 -17.10 -26.44
C ASP A 189 5.87 -16.69 -26.92
N ARG A 190 6.45 -17.51 -27.80
CA ARG A 190 7.77 -17.29 -28.39
C ARG A 190 7.85 -15.98 -29.19
N ASN A 191 6.80 -15.61 -29.92
CA ASN A 191 6.80 -14.40 -30.75
C ASN A 191 6.76 -13.15 -29.87
N TYR A 192 5.93 -13.16 -28.82
CA TYR A 192 5.91 -12.08 -27.84
C TYR A 192 7.26 -11.95 -27.13
N ARG A 193 7.84 -13.07 -26.71
CA ARG A 193 9.16 -13.09 -26.06
C ARG A 193 10.25 -12.48 -26.93
N GLN A 194 10.31 -12.85 -28.21
CA GLN A 194 11.30 -12.28 -29.14
C GLN A 194 11.17 -10.76 -29.23
N LYS A 195 9.95 -10.24 -29.36
CA LYS A 195 9.70 -8.79 -29.35
C LYS A 195 10.19 -8.12 -28.07
N VAL A 196 9.93 -8.71 -26.90
CA VAL A 196 10.39 -8.14 -25.62
C VAL A 196 11.92 -8.14 -25.54
N VAL A 197 12.57 -9.23 -25.97
CA VAL A 197 14.03 -9.38 -25.91
C VAL A 197 14.78 -8.29 -26.69
N GLU A 198 14.19 -7.77 -27.77
CA GLU A 198 14.74 -6.65 -28.55
C GLU A 198 14.88 -5.35 -27.73
N TYR A 199 14.07 -5.16 -26.69
CA TYR A 199 14.09 -3.96 -25.84
C TYR A 199 14.99 -4.09 -24.61
N ILE A 200 15.38 -5.32 -24.26
CA ILE A 200 16.18 -5.57 -23.06
C ILE A 200 17.52 -4.84 -23.23
N THR A 201 17.99 -4.16 -22.19
CA THR A 201 19.32 -3.52 -22.22
C THR A 201 20.38 -4.33 -21.50
N ASP A 202 19.99 -5.08 -20.46
CA ASP A 202 20.90 -5.83 -19.61
C ASP A 202 21.32 -7.17 -20.25
N ASP A 203 22.63 -7.40 -20.34
CA ASP A 203 23.22 -8.59 -20.98
C ASP A 203 22.88 -9.89 -20.24
N MET A 204 22.76 -9.87 -18.91
CA MET A 204 22.40 -11.04 -18.12
C MET A 204 20.95 -11.43 -18.36
N VAL A 205 20.04 -10.45 -18.41
CA VAL A 205 18.62 -10.70 -18.72
C VAL A 205 18.46 -11.22 -20.15
N LYS A 206 19.20 -10.66 -21.12
CA LYS A 206 19.21 -11.19 -22.50
C LYS A 206 19.72 -12.63 -22.55
N ARG A 207 20.84 -12.90 -21.89
CA ARG A 207 21.47 -14.23 -21.88
C ARG A 207 20.54 -15.27 -21.27
N PHE A 208 19.84 -14.92 -20.19
CA PHE A 208 18.83 -15.81 -19.59
C PHE A 208 17.79 -16.24 -20.64
N PHE A 209 17.17 -15.29 -21.36
CA PHE A 209 16.13 -15.65 -22.34
C PHE A 209 16.66 -16.29 -23.63
N ALA A 210 17.89 -15.98 -24.03
CA ALA A 210 18.50 -16.52 -25.25
C ALA A 210 19.07 -17.94 -25.06
N ILE A 211 19.59 -18.25 -23.87
CA ILE A 211 20.31 -19.50 -23.58
C ILE A 211 19.54 -20.29 -22.53
N GLU A 212 19.51 -19.82 -21.29
CA GLU A 212 19.01 -20.60 -20.15
C GLU A 212 17.54 -21.00 -20.31
N PHE A 213 16.68 -20.05 -20.66
CA PHE A 213 15.25 -20.29 -20.89
C PHE A 213 15.00 -21.16 -22.13
N ALA A 214 15.84 -21.05 -23.17
CA ALA A 214 15.70 -21.85 -24.39
C ALA A 214 16.14 -23.31 -24.18
N ASP A 215 17.13 -23.53 -23.32
CA ASP A 215 17.66 -24.85 -22.96
C ASP A 215 16.74 -25.62 -22.00
N TRP A 216 15.72 -24.97 -21.44
CA TRP A 216 14.71 -25.64 -20.63
C TRP A 216 13.83 -26.51 -21.53
N SER A 217 14.22 -27.78 -21.67
CA SER A 217 13.40 -28.82 -22.30
C SER A 217 12.00 -28.91 -21.66
N GLU A 218 11.00 -29.42 -22.38
CA GLU A 218 9.60 -29.61 -21.94
C GLU A 218 9.42 -30.23 -20.53
N LYS A 219 10.42 -30.96 -20.00
CA LYS A 219 10.39 -31.53 -18.64
C LYS A 219 10.69 -30.54 -17.51
N PHE A 220 11.44 -29.46 -17.76
CA PHE A 220 11.78 -28.44 -16.76
C PHE A 220 10.71 -27.33 -16.63
N ASP A 221 9.86 -27.16 -17.65
CA ASP A 221 8.74 -26.21 -17.65
C ASP A 221 7.76 -26.42 -16.48
N THR A 222 7.58 -27.68 -16.06
CA THR A 222 6.59 -28.09 -15.06
C THR A 222 6.86 -27.55 -13.65
N ASP A 223 8.12 -27.32 -13.27
CA ASP A 223 8.48 -27.00 -11.88
C ASP A 223 8.46 -25.49 -11.58
N ALA A 224 8.52 -24.65 -12.61
CA ALA A 224 8.64 -23.20 -12.44
C ALA A 224 7.71 -22.40 -13.35
N ILE A 225 7.67 -22.69 -14.65
CA ILE A 225 6.89 -21.92 -15.62
C ILE A 225 5.39 -22.20 -15.45
N ILE A 226 4.97 -23.46 -15.43
CA ILE A 226 3.55 -23.83 -15.30
C ILE A 226 2.94 -23.28 -13.99
N PRO A 227 3.57 -23.44 -12.80
CA PRO A 227 3.05 -22.87 -11.56
C PRO A 227 2.89 -21.35 -11.62
N LEU A 228 3.86 -20.65 -12.21
CA LEU A 228 3.84 -19.20 -12.34
C LEU A 228 2.72 -18.73 -13.27
N VAL A 229 2.61 -19.36 -14.45
CA VAL A 229 1.53 -19.11 -15.42
C VAL A 229 0.17 -19.39 -14.82
N ASN A 230 0.00 -20.50 -14.10
CA ASN A 230 -1.26 -20.86 -13.46
C ASN A 230 -1.67 -19.82 -12.41
N LYS A 231 -0.74 -19.34 -11.59
CA LYS A 231 -1.05 -18.33 -10.57
C LYS A 231 -1.39 -16.98 -11.17
N LEU A 232 -0.60 -16.53 -12.15
CA LEU A 232 -0.90 -15.30 -12.91
C LEU A 232 -2.25 -15.42 -13.63
N GLY A 233 -2.53 -16.59 -14.22
CA GLY A 233 -3.79 -16.90 -14.88
C GLY A 233 -4.97 -16.89 -13.91
N GLN A 234 -4.81 -17.44 -12.70
CA GLN A 234 -5.82 -17.38 -11.64
C GLN A 234 -6.18 -15.92 -11.32
N PHE A 235 -5.20 -15.06 -11.06
CA PHE A 235 -5.47 -13.65 -10.78
C PHE A 235 -6.12 -12.92 -11.97
N LEU A 236 -5.62 -13.13 -13.19
CA LEU A 236 -6.17 -12.48 -14.38
C LEU A 236 -7.48 -13.10 -14.87
N SER A 237 -7.91 -14.25 -14.34
CA SER A 237 -9.21 -14.85 -14.64
C SER A 237 -10.36 -14.03 -14.06
N ASP A 238 -10.12 -13.35 -12.94
CA ASP A 238 -11.08 -12.43 -12.32
C ASP A 238 -11.20 -11.14 -13.16
N PRO A 239 -12.39 -10.81 -13.68
CA PRO A 239 -12.60 -9.57 -14.43
C PRO A 239 -12.22 -8.30 -13.65
N LEU A 240 -12.40 -8.26 -12.33
CA LEU A 240 -12.06 -7.09 -11.50
C LEU A 240 -10.56 -6.84 -11.51
N LEU A 241 -9.76 -7.87 -11.27
CA LEU A 241 -8.31 -7.78 -11.31
C LEU A 241 -7.80 -7.52 -12.73
N ARG A 242 -8.40 -8.15 -13.74
CA ARG A 242 -8.05 -7.92 -15.15
C ARG A 242 -8.30 -6.46 -15.55
N ASN A 243 -9.39 -5.85 -15.09
CA ASN A 243 -9.71 -4.46 -15.41
C ASN A 243 -8.67 -3.48 -14.85
N ILE A 244 -8.08 -3.79 -13.70
CA ILE A 244 -7.04 -2.98 -13.07
C ILE A 244 -5.68 -3.22 -13.71
N PHE A 245 -5.23 -4.48 -13.71
CA PHE A 245 -3.86 -4.86 -14.02
C PHE A 245 -3.61 -5.19 -15.50
N GLY A 246 -4.65 -5.39 -16.28
CA GLY A 246 -4.56 -5.71 -17.70
C GLY A 246 -4.30 -4.49 -18.59
N GLN A 247 -4.27 -3.29 -18.00
CA GLN A 247 -4.15 -2.03 -18.71
C GLN A 247 -2.69 -1.73 -19.07
N LYS A 248 -2.46 -1.05 -20.19
CA LYS A 248 -1.12 -0.62 -20.60
C LYS A 248 -0.64 0.61 -19.84
N GLU A 249 -1.58 1.52 -19.55
CA GLU A 249 -1.30 2.83 -18.96
C GLU A 249 -1.97 2.98 -17.60
N ASN A 250 -1.32 3.74 -16.72
CA ASN A 250 -1.88 4.07 -15.41
C ASN A 250 -2.71 5.34 -15.53
N LYS A 251 -3.96 5.29 -15.06
CA LYS A 251 -4.74 6.51 -14.78
C LYS A 251 -4.34 7.14 -13.45
N ILE A 252 -3.65 6.36 -12.61
CA ILE A 252 -3.29 6.73 -11.25
C ILE A 252 -1.78 6.75 -11.12
N ASP A 253 -1.25 7.93 -10.82
CA ASP A 253 0.16 8.14 -10.55
C ASP A 253 0.36 8.40 -9.05
N ILE A 254 0.78 7.35 -8.32
CA ILE A 254 0.97 7.42 -6.87
C ILE A 254 2.10 8.39 -6.50
N SER A 255 3.15 8.49 -7.32
CA SER A 255 4.29 9.38 -7.04
C SER A 255 3.84 10.84 -7.13
N LYS A 256 3.09 11.18 -8.18
CA LYS A 256 2.47 12.50 -8.33
C LYS A 256 1.49 12.82 -7.20
N LEU A 257 0.55 11.92 -6.91
CA LEU A 257 -0.44 12.12 -5.84
C LEU A 257 0.22 12.33 -4.47
N MET A 258 1.31 11.62 -4.19
CA MET A 258 2.08 11.78 -2.95
C MET A 258 2.81 13.14 -2.90
N ASN A 259 3.39 13.58 -4.01
CA ASN A 259 4.10 14.85 -4.09
C ASN A 259 3.17 16.06 -4.02
N ASP A 260 1.96 15.94 -4.55
CA ASP A 260 0.94 16.97 -4.57
C ASP A 260 0.04 16.96 -3.31
N GLU A 261 0.44 16.23 -2.25
CA GLU A 261 -0.25 16.13 -0.96
C GLU A 261 -1.74 15.74 -1.07
N LYS A 262 -2.05 14.82 -2.00
CA LYS A 262 -3.40 14.33 -2.28
C LYS A 262 -3.88 13.29 -1.26
N ILE A 263 -5.17 12.97 -1.33
CA ILE A 263 -5.85 12.00 -0.45
C ILE A 263 -6.13 10.74 -1.28
N ILE A 264 -5.42 9.65 -0.98
CA ILE A 264 -5.56 8.37 -1.67
C ILE A 264 -6.35 7.42 -0.78
N LEU A 265 -7.52 6.96 -1.24
CA LEU A 265 -8.39 6.04 -0.52
C LEU A 265 -8.48 4.72 -1.29
N ILE A 266 -7.85 3.67 -0.77
CA ILE A 266 -7.82 2.34 -1.37
C ILE A 266 -8.77 1.42 -0.60
N ASN A 267 -9.93 1.15 -1.19
CA ASN A 267 -10.93 0.26 -0.64
C ASN A 267 -10.67 -1.18 -1.14
N LEU A 268 -10.21 -2.05 -0.26
CA LEU A 268 -9.90 -3.45 -0.56
C LEU A 268 -10.90 -4.42 0.09
N SER A 269 -12.15 -3.98 0.26
CA SER A 269 -13.21 -4.71 0.96
C SER A 269 -13.18 -6.22 0.67
N LYS A 270 -12.65 -6.99 1.63
CA LYS A 270 -12.47 -8.44 1.53
C LYS A 270 -13.78 -9.17 1.26
N GLY A 271 -14.89 -8.63 1.74
CA GLY A 271 -16.22 -9.19 1.49
C GLY A 271 -16.65 -9.13 0.02
N ARG A 272 -16.20 -8.12 -0.72
CA ARG A 272 -16.49 -7.96 -2.16
C ARG A 272 -15.44 -8.61 -3.05
N LEU A 273 -14.17 -8.53 -2.66
CA LEU A 273 -13.04 -9.01 -3.48
C LEU A 273 -12.62 -10.45 -3.20
N GLY A 274 -12.95 -10.99 -2.03
CA GLY A 274 -12.31 -12.18 -1.50
C GLY A 274 -10.97 -11.88 -0.84
N GLU A 275 -10.56 -12.74 0.10
CA GLU A 275 -9.36 -12.52 0.91
C GLU A 275 -8.07 -12.56 0.10
N GLU A 276 -7.96 -13.49 -0.84
CA GLU A 276 -6.77 -13.66 -1.69
C GLU A 276 -6.52 -12.42 -2.56
N ASN A 277 -7.54 -11.96 -3.28
CA ASN A 277 -7.47 -10.79 -4.15
C ASN A 277 -7.20 -9.50 -3.36
N SER A 278 -7.87 -9.32 -2.22
CA SER A 278 -7.64 -8.17 -1.33
C SER A 278 -6.20 -8.13 -0.82
N SER A 279 -5.67 -9.28 -0.39
CA SER A 279 -4.27 -9.43 0.04
C SER A 279 -3.29 -9.14 -1.09
N PHE A 280 -3.56 -9.64 -2.29
CA PHE A 280 -2.72 -9.42 -3.48
C PHE A 280 -2.70 -7.94 -3.89
N LEU A 281 -3.86 -7.32 -4.12
CA LEU A 281 -4.01 -5.92 -4.46
C LEU A 281 -3.33 -5.01 -3.43
N GLY A 282 -3.59 -5.25 -2.14
CA GLY A 282 -2.99 -4.47 -1.06
C GLY A 282 -1.47 -4.58 -1.06
N SER A 283 -0.92 -5.77 -1.31
CA SER A 283 0.53 -5.95 -1.38
C SER A 283 1.15 -5.22 -2.58
N ILE A 284 0.49 -5.22 -3.74
CA ILE A 284 0.94 -4.49 -4.93
C ILE A 284 0.90 -2.96 -4.70
N PHE A 285 -0.19 -2.43 -4.14
CA PHE A 285 -0.29 -1.00 -3.83
C PHE A 285 0.74 -0.58 -2.79
N LEU A 286 0.96 -1.37 -1.73
CA LEU A 286 2.00 -1.11 -0.73
C LEU A 286 3.39 -1.05 -1.36
N THR A 287 3.73 -1.99 -2.23
CA THR A 287 5.00 -1.99 -2.97
C THR A 287 5.18 -0.71 -3.77
N LYS A 288 4.11 -0.23 -4.42
CA LYS A 288 4.16 0.98 -5.24
C LYS A 288 4.17 2.28 -4.44
N ILE A 289 3.48 2.33 -3.30
CA ILE A 289 3.57 3.45 -2.35
C ILE A 289 4.99 3.51 -1.76
N LYS A 290 5.58 2.36 -1.42
CA LYS A 290 6.98 2.28 -0.95
C LYS A 290 7.94 2.79 -2.03
N GLN A 291 7.76 2.38 -3.29
CA GLN A 291 8.57 2.87 -4.42
C GLN A 291 8.47 4.40 -4.54
N ALA A 292 7.26 4.95 -4.60
CA ALA A 292 7.03 6.40 -4.67
C ALA A 292 7.66 7.15 -3.49
N GLY A 293 7.60 6.59 -2.28
CA GLY A 293 8.26 7.17 -1.11
C GLY A 293 9.78 7.19 -1.21
N MET A 294 10.39 6.16 -1.82
CA MET A 294 11.85 6.09 -2.03
C MET A 294 12.34 7.04 -3.11
N GLU A 295 11.55 7.27 -4.17
CA GLU A 295 11.84 8.26 -5.23
C GLU A 295 12.02 9.68 -4.65
N ARG A 296 11.34 9.98 -3.54
CA ARG A 296 11.45 11.26 -2.83
C ARG A 296 12.79 11.47 -2.11
N ALA A 297 13.68 10.47 -2.02
CA ALA A 297 15.02 10.68 -1.49
C ALA A 297 15.82 11.73 -2.28
N ALA A 298 15.44 11.98 -3.54
CA ALA A 298 16.00 13.05 -4.37
C ALA A 298 15.47 14.45 -4.02
N ILE A 299 14.41 14.57 -3.21
CA ILE A 299 13.77 15.84 -2.85
C ILE A 299 14.37 16.34 -1.53
N PRO A 300 14.87 17.59 -1.45
CA PRO A 300 15.35 18.16 -0.20
C PRO A 300 14.28 18.16 0.90
N GLU A 301 14.71 17.90 2.13
CA GLU A 301 13.82 18.02 3.28
C GLU A 301 13.41 19.48 3.48
N LYS A 302 12.10 19.71 3.65
CA LYS A 302 11.52 21.01 3.97
C LYS A 302 11.32 21.14 5.48
#